data_AF-H2XWX7-F1
#
_entry.id   AF-H2XWX7-F1
#
_cell.length_a   1.000
_cell.length_b   1.000
_cell.length_c   1.000
_cell.angle_alpha   90.00
_cell.angle_beta   90.00
_cell.angle_gamma   90.00
#
_symmetry.space_group_name_H-M   'P 1'
#
loop_
_entity.id
_entity.type
_entity.pdbx_description
1 polymer ?
#
loop_
_entity_poly.entity_id
_entity_poly.type
_entity_poly.pdbx_seq_one_letter_code
_entity_poly.pdbx_strand_id
1 'polypeptide(L)'
;PTVWHDWSQWSRCSRTCDDGSQTRDRRCYYTDNTNTEAPPSNCPGSHEQTRRCSITPCSRGSWMAWQDWEPCSETCGAGRQYKIRSCFDGNQISNTCQGEGRMSRSCMGSCHSWSEWGVYLSCTAVCGGGSGIQTRYRTCEGNGNTVASVNCAGQHYSTRPCSASNCVRVTEWGSWSQCSVTCGGGTRSRRRQCFRDNVQVFGNCPQAVTQNQPGCSSSSCQQSDPRIAWSSWTQWSACSATCEDRVCQSGPCNQTKRRYCVGSDGRIHTNGCPGNSTSSRACQGPPCMTWAPWSNWDACSKTCGRGMQVRVSRKCQP
;
A
#
# COMPACT_ATOMS: atom_id res chain seq x y z
N PRO A 1 -41.08 103.62 14.25
CA PRO A 1 -41.60 102.25 14.01
C PRO A 1 -40.58 101.47 13.16
N THR A 2 -40.58 100.14 13.22
CA THR A 2 -39.65 99.29 12.44
C THR A 2 -40.45 98.30 11.60
N VAL A 3 -39.92 97.95 10.44
CA VAL A 3 -40.57 97.01 9.52
C VAL A 3 -39.56 96.06 8.89
N TRP A 4 -39.99 94.81 8.67
CA TRP A 4 -39.22 93.85 7.88
C TRP A 4 -39.32 94.21 6.41
N HIS A 5 -38.18 94.27 5.74
CA HIS A 5 -38.15 94.18 4.28
C HIS A 5 -38.43 92.74 3.82
N ASP A 6 -38.63 92.61 2.50
CA ASP A 6 -38.81 91.32 1.86
C ASP A 6 -37.64 90.38 2.14
N TRP A 7 -37.97 89.09 2.23
CA TRP A 7 -36.97 88.05 2.37
C TRP A 7 -36.04 88.02 1.16
N SER A 8 -34.75 87.76 1.42
CA SER A 8 -33.78 87.44 0.39
C SER A 8 -34.17 86.15 -0.34
N GLN A 9 -33.58 85.95 -1.52
CA GLN A 9 -33.73 84.69 -2.24
C GLN A 9 -33.11 83.55 -1.42
N TRP A 10 -33.73 82.37 -1.49
CA TRP A 10 -33.18 81.18 -0.86
C TRP A 10 -31.77 80.88 -1.40
N SER A 11 -30.87 80.53 -0.48
CA SER A 11 -29.55 80.03 -0.83
C SER A 11 -29.65 78.79 -1.72
N ARG A 12 -28.54 78.43 -2.37
CA ARG A 12 -28.41 77.08 -2.94
C ARG A 12 -28.56 76.06 -1.80
N CYS A 13 -29.06 74.87 -2.14
CA CYS A 13 -29.18 73.79 -1.18
C CYS A 13 -27.78 73.40 -0.67
N SER A 14 -27.64 73.17 0.63
CA SER A 14 -26.38 72.82 1.28
C SER A 14 -25.79 71.49 0.80
N ARG A 15 -26.61 70.66 0.15
CA ARG A 15 -26.20 69.44 -0.55
C ARG A 15 -26.70 69.50 -2.00
N THR A 16 -25.99 68.82 -2.89
CA THR A 16 -26.37 68.69 -4.31
C THR A 16 -27.24 67.46 -4.60
N CYS A 17 -27.37 66.55 -3.64
CA CYS A 17 -28.22 65.35 -3.67
C CYS A 17 -28.55 64.89 -2.24
N ASP A 18 -29.58 64.06 -2.08
CA ASP A 18 -30.24 63.74 -0.80
C ASP A 18 -30.86 64.98 -0.09
N ASP A 19 -31.24 64.84 1.18
CA ASP A 19 -31.83 65.92 1.99
C ASP A 19 -30.78 66.95 2.42
N GLY A 20 -30.97 68.19 1.99
CA GLY A 20 -30.18 69.35 2.40
C GLY A 20 -31.04 70.45 3.04
N SER A 21 -30.41 71.59 3.27
CA SER A 21 -31.03 72.79 3.84
C SER A 21 -30.74 74.02 2.98
N GLN A 22 -31.72 74.91 2.86
CA GLN A 22 -31.54 76.26 2.32
C GLN A 22 -31.81 77.28 3.40
N THR A 23 -31.08 78.39 3.39
CA THR A 23 -31.29 79.53 4.28
C THR A 23 -31.66 80.77 3.48
N ARG A 24 -32.44 81.65 4.09
CA ARG A 24 -32.66 83.02 3.62
C ARG A 24 -32.77 83.95 4.82
N ASP A 25 -32.53 85.22 4.57
CA ASP A 25 -32.48 86.27 5.57
C ASP A 25 -33.37 87.45 5.17
N ARG A 26 -33.73 88.29 6.12
CA ARG A 26 -34.43 89.56 5.88
C ARG A 26 -33.84 90.64 6.77
N ARG A 27 -33.86 91.87 6.28
CA ARG A 27 -33.29 93.04 6.97
C ARG A 27 -34.40 93.89 7.60
N CYS A 28 -34.13 94.41 8.79
CA CYS A 28 -35.04 95.27 9.54
C CYS A 28 -34.69 96.73 9.24
N TYR A 29 -35.69 97.59 9.03
CA TYR A 29 -35.47 99.01 8.74
C TYR A 29 -36.35 99.91 9.62
N TYR A 30 -35.88 101.12 9.91
CA TYR A 30 -36.69 102.15 10.56
C TYR A 30 -37.68 102.76 9.55
N THR A 31 -38.94 102.94 9.96
CA THR A 31 -39.99 103.57 9.14
C THR A 31 -39.97 105.10 9.24
N ASP A 32 -38.84 105.69 9.62
CA ASP A 32 -38.63 107.13 9.49
C ASP A 32 -38.29 107.45 8.01
N ASN A 33 -38.33 108.73 7.63
CA ASN A 33 -38.04 109.15 6.25
C ASN A 33 -36.59 108.86 5.79
N THR A 34 -35.77 108.17 6.59
CA THR A 34 -34.36 107.84 6.27
C THR A 34 -34.18 106.42 5.73
N ASN A 35 -35.15 105.52 5.93
CA ASN A 35 -35.09 104.11 5.52
C ASN A 35 -33.74 103.45 5.86
N THR A 36 -33.25 103.66 7.08
CA THR A 36 -31.95 103.15 7.55
C THR A 36 -32.09 101.76 8.17
N GLU A 37 -31.07 100.91 7.97
CA GLU A 37 -31.06 99.53 8.45
C GLU A 37 -30.98 99.50 9.98
N ALA A 38 -31.96 98.85 10.62
CA ALA A 38 -32.09 98.72 12.05
C ALA A 38 -31.54 97.35 12.53
N PRO A 39 -31.10 97.24 13.79
CA PRO A 39 -30.73 95.95 14.36
C PRO A 39 -31.89 94.94 14.29
N PRO A 40 -31.65 93.67 13.89
CA PRO A 40 -32.69 92.67 13.73
C PRO A 40 -33.55 92.40 14.99
N SER A 41 -33.01 92.67 16.18
CA SER A 41 -33.72 92.58 17.47
C SER A 41 -34.90 93.54 17.60
N ASN A 42 -34.92 94.62 16.82
CA ASN A 42 -35.93 95.66 16.90
C ASN A 42 -37.17 95.35 16.03
N CYS A 43 -37.14 94.26 15.28
CA CYS A 43 -38.29 93.76 14.52
C CYS A 43 -38.77 92.41 15.11
N PRO A 44 -40.08 92.16 15.21
CA PRO A 44 -40.61 90.92 15.79
C PRO A 44 -40.40 89.71 14.86
N GLY A 45 -39.90 88.62 15.41
CA GLY A 45 -39.65 87.35 14.69
C GLY A 45 -38.20 87.16 14.25
N SER A 46 -37.89 86.01 13.64
CA SER A 46 -36.51 85.70 13.22
C SER A 46 -36.10 86.49 11.96
N HIS A 47 -34.84 86.91 11.92
CA HIS A 47 -34.23 87.51 10.73
C HIS A 47 -33.69 86.47 9.75
N GLU A 48 -33.54 85.22 10.18
CA GLU A 48 -33.13 84.08 9.38
C GLU A 48 -34.23 83.01 9.37
N GLN A 49 -34.35 82.32 8.25
CA GLN A 49 -35.20 81.15 8.10
C GLN A 49 -34.44 80.04 7.38
N THR A 50 -34.55 78.82 7.91
CA THR A 50 -34.04 77.60 7.28
C THR A 50 -35.20 76.73 6.84
N ARG A 51 -35.09 76.12 5.65
CA ARG A 51 -36.00 75.06 5.21
C ARG A 51 -35.24 73.86 4.68
N ARG A 52 -35.89 72.70 4.68
CA ARG A 52 -35.39 71.51 3.99
C ARG A 52 -35.54 71.67 2.48
N CYS A 53 -34.52 71.24 1.75
CA CYS A 53 -34.59 71.01 0.31
C CYS A 53 -34.35 69.51 0.09
N SER A 54 -35.34 68.81 -0.44
CA SER A 54 -35.17 67.42 -0.87
C SER A 54 -34.77 67.43 -2.34
N ILE A 55 -33.55 67.00 -2.62
CA ILE A 55 -33.03 66.81 -3.98
C ILE A 55 -33.05 65.31 -4.28
N THR A 56 -33.00 64.97 -5.57
CA THR A 56 -32.83 63.61 -6.07
C THR A 56 -31.81 62.83 -5.20
N PRO A 57 -32.14 61.58 -4.83
CA PRO A 57 -31.22 60.73 -4.08
C PRO A 57 -29.87 60.65 -4.78
N CYS A 58 -28.77 60.72 -4.01
CA CYS A 58 -27.45 60.52 -4.60
C CYS A 58 -27.37 59.11 -5.19
N SER A 59 -26.77 58.96 -6.38
CA SER A 59 -26.37 57.65 -6.91
C SER A 59 -25.42 57.01 -5.90
N ARG A 60 -25.88 55.93 -5.26
CA ARG A 60 -25.07 55.12 -4.36
C ARG A 60 -24.59 53.91 -5.13
N GLY A 61 -23.28 53.68 -5.10
CA GLY A 61 -22.73 52.43 -5.62
C GLY A 61 -23.32 51.21 -4.88
N SER A 62 -23.29 50.07 -5.55
CA SER A 62 -23.67 48.78 -5.00
C SER A 62 -22.42 47.92 -4.73
N TRP A 63 -22.40 47.28 -3.57
CA TRP A 63 -21.38 46.29 -3.24
C TRP A 63 -21.60 45.01 -4.04
N MET A 64 -20.53 44.46 -4.61
CA MET A 64 -20.53 43.07 -5.05
C MET A 64 -20.60 42.12 -3.85
N ALA A 65 -20.88 40.85 -4.16
CA ALA A 65 -20.70 39.76 -3.21
C ALA A 65 -19.28 39.79 -2.63
N TRP A 66 -19.18 39.41 -1.36
CA TRP A 66 -17.88 39.16 -0.75
C TRP A 66 -17.14 38.06 -1.52
N GLN A 67 -15.86 38.28 -1.75
CA GLN A 67 -14.97 37.18 -2.12
C GLN A 67 -14.88 36.18 -0.97
N ASP A 68 -14.39 34.99 -1.30
CA ASP A 68 -14.05 33.98 -0.31
C ASP A 68 -12.97 34.49 0.65
N TRP A 69 -12.92 33.87 1.83
CA TRP A 69 -11.87 34.17 2.80
C TRP A 69 -10.51 33.73 2.27
N GLU A 70 -9.54 34.63 2.35
CA GLU A 70 -8.13 34.30 2.13
C GLU A 70 -7.65 33.27 3.18
N PRO A 71 -6.56 32.53 2.89
CA PRO A 71 -5.90 31.67 3.87
C PRO A 71 -5.52 32.42 5.15
N CYS A 72 -5.37 31.68 6.27
CA CYS A 72 -4.95 32.29 7.54
C CYS A 72 -3.56 32.90 7.39
N SER A 73 -3.37 34.13 7.91
CA SER A 73 -2.09 34.84 7.83
C SER A 73 -0.94 34.06 8.46
N GLU A 74 -1.26 33.24 9.46
CA GLU A 74 -0.32 32.33 10.12
C GLU A 74 -0.66 30.89 9.75
N THR A 75 0.36 30.11 9.43
CA THR A 75 0.21 28.66 9.21
C THR A 75 0.03 27.89 10.52
N CYS A 76 0.46 28.45 11.67
CA CYS A 76 0.28 27.90 13.00
C CYS A 76 -0.10 29.01 14.00
N GLY A 77 -1.09 28.72 14.85
CA GLY A 77 -1.47 29.58 15.97
C GLY A 77 -2.49 30.64 15.59
N ALA A 78 -2.66 31.64 16.47
CA ALA A 78 -3.66 32.68 16.26
C ALA A 78 -3.22 33.62 15.12
N GLY A 79 -4.02 33.67 14.05
CA GLY A 79 -3.81 34.55 12.91
C GLY A 79 -5.08 35.31 12.54
N ARG A 80 -5.05 36.00 11.39
CA ARG A 80 -6.22 36.65 10.80
C ARG A 80 -6.43 36.22 9.36
N GLN A 81 -7.69 36.13 8.96
CA GLN A 81 -8.11 35.99 7.56
C GLN A 81 -8.80 37.27 7.12
N TYR A 82 -8.69 37.56 5.82
CA TYR A 82 -9.33 38.71 5.19
C TYR A 82 -10.24 38.26 4.07
N LYS A 83 -11.29 39.03 3.82
CA LYS A 83 -12.05 38.97 2.58
C LYS A 83 -12.34 40.38 2.11
N ILE A 84 -12.43 40.55 0.80
CA ILE A 84 -12.67 41.83 0.17
C ILE A 84 -13.90 41.80 -0.73
N ARG A 85 -14.45 42.98 -0.98
CA ARG A 85 -15.52 43.20 -1.97
C ARG A 85 -15.27 44.53 -2.67
N SER A 86 -15.69 44.59 -3.93
CA SER A 86 -15.56 45.80 -4.75
C SER A 86 -16.88 46.56 -4.81
N CYS A 87 -16.80 47.89 -4.81
CA CYS A 87 -17.93 48.79 -4.97
C CYS A 87 -18.01 49.24 -6.43
N PHE A 88 -19.22 49.23 -6.99
CA PHE A 88 -19.47 49.68 -8.35
C PHE A 88 -20.61 50.69 -8.39
N ASP A 89 -20.47 51.71 -9.21
CA ASP A 89 -21.55 52.64 -9.58
C ASP A 89 -21.79 52.52 -11.09
N GLY A 90 -22.89 51.87 -11.46
CA GLY A 90 -23.09 51.37 -12.82
C GLY A 90 -22.04 50.32 -13.20
N ASN A 91 -21.24 50.61 -14.23
CA ASN A 91 -20.21 49.70 -14.75
C ASN A 91 -18.78 50.13 -14.39
N GLN A 92 -18.62 51.13 -13.51
CA GLN A 92 -17.32 51.66 -13.09
C GLN A 92 -17.08 51.37 -11.61
N ILE A 93 -15.82 51.06 -11.28
CA ILE A 93 -15.39 50.91 -9.88
C ILE A 93 -15.58 52.26 -9.19
N SER A 94 -16.23 52.24 -8.03
CA SER A 94 -16.59 53.43 -7.27
C SER A 94 -16.19 53.27 -5.80
N ASN A 95 -16.19 54.37 -5.07
CA ASN A 95 -15.96 54.42 -3.62
C ASN A 95 -17.16 55.03 -2.86
N THR A 96 -18.30 55.20 -3.53
CA THR A 96 -19.51 55.82 -2.98
C THR A 96 -20.37 54.88 -2.13
N CYS A 97 -20.03 53.58 -2.09
CA CYS A 97 -20.75 52.60 -1.28
C CYS A 97 -20.51 52.83 0.22
N GLN A 98 -21.57 52.65 1.02
CA GLN A 98 -21.50 52.77 2.47
C GLN A 98 -21.03 51.46 3.12
N GLY A 99 -20.07 51.55 4.04
CA GLY A 99 -19.51 50.41 4.80
C GLY A 99 -18.10 50.01 4.36
N GLU A 100 -17.52 48.98 4.99
CA GLU A 100 -16.14 48.55 4.73
C GLU A 100 -16.04 47.61 3.52
N GLY A 101 -14.99 47.81 2.70
CA GLY A 101 -14.65 46.93 1.57
C GLY A 101 -13.77 45.74 1.93
N ARG A 102 -13.21 45.71 3.15
CA ARG A 102 -12.36 44.63 3.68
C ARG A 102 -12.89 44.21 5.03
N MET A 103 -13.07 42.92 5.25
CA MET A 103 -13.45 42.35 6.53
C MET A 103 -12.32 41.47 7.06
N SER A 104 -12.06 41.51 8.36
CA SER A 104 -11.09 40.61 9.02
C SER A 104 -11.77 39.74 10.07
N ARG A 105 -11.29 38.51 10.25
CA ARG A 105 -11.68 37.62 11.35
C ARG A 105 -10.46 36.90 11.93
N SER A 106 -10.58 36.49 13.19
CA SER A 106 -9.60 35.59 13.81
C SER A 106 -9.67 34.20 13.19
N CYS A 107 -8.51 33.58 12.99
CA CYS A 107 -8.37 32.18 12.59
C CYS A 107 -7.31 31.50 13.46
N MET A 108 -7.37 30.17 13.52
CA MET A 108 -6.34 29.35 14.15
C MET A 108 -5.66 28.53 13.06
N GLY A 109 -4.41 28.84 12.77
CA GLY A 109 -3.56 28.05 11.87
C GLY A 109 -3.25 26.69 12.50
N SER A 110 -3.23 25.64 11.68
CA SER A 110 -2.96 24.27 12.11
C SER A 110 -1.50 24.14 12.56
N CYS A 111 -1.27 24.10 13.87
CA CYS A 111 0.06 23.84 14.39
C CYS A 111 0.41 22.36 14.21
N HIS A 112 1.57 22.13 13.61
CA HIS A 112 2.12 20.81 13.42
C HIS A 112 3.27 20.59 14.40
N SER A 113 3.25 19.47 15.10
CA SER A 113 4.29 19.05 16.02
C SER A 113 4.78 17.65 15.65
N TRP A 114 6.04 17.37 15.94
CA TRP A 114 6.53 16.00 15.86
C TRP A 114 5.88 15.14 16.94
N SER A 115 5.45 13.94 16.56
CA SER A 115 5.15 12.86 17.49
C SER A 115 6.38 12.52 18.33
N GLU A 116 6.17 11.74 19.39
CA GLU A 116 7.27 11.03 20.06
C GLU A 116 8.04 10.16 19.06
N TRP A 117 9.33 9.97 19.34
CA TRP A 117 10.16 9.11 18.51
C TRP A 117 9.73 7.65 18.63
N GLY A 118 9.56 6.99 17.48
CA GLY A 118 9.41 5.55 17.44
C GLY A 118 10.63 4.81 17.97
N VAL A 119 10.46 3.51 18.22
CA VAL A 119 11.56 2.62 18.59
C VAL A 119 12.59 2.50 17.47
N TYR A 120 13.85 2.26 17.82
CA TYR A 120 14.88 1.94 16.85
C TYR A 120 14.61 0.60 16.19
N LEU A 121 14.65 0.58 14.85
CA LEU A 121 14.62 -0.65 14.07
C LEU A 121 15.86 -1.51 14.35
N SER A 122 15.81 -2.77 13.90
CA SER A 122 16.95 -3.69 13.96
C SER A 122 18.19 -3.13 13.25
N CYS A 123 19.37 -3.51 13.73
CA CYS A 123 20.65 -3.10 13.15
C CYS A 123 20.75 -3.56 11.68
N THR A 124 21.21 -2.70 10.77
CA THR A 124 21.44 -3.09 9.36
C THR A 124 22.52 -4.15 9.22
N ALA A 125 23.51 -4.18 10.12
CA ALA A 125 24.50 -5.23 10.18
C ALA A 125 23.90 -6.48 10.85
N VAL A 126 23.84 -7.58 10.08
CA VAL A 126 23.26 -8.86 10.54
C VAL A 126 24.31 -9.74 11.21
N CYS A 127 25.60 -9.65 10.83
CA CYS A 127 26.68 -10.43 11.45
C CYS A 127 28.08 -9.84 11.19
N GLY A 128 29.08 -10.29 11.96
CA GLY A 128 30.51 -10.09 11.67
C GLY A 128 31.20 -8.95 12.42
N GLY A 129 30.63 -8.42 13.51
CA GLY A 129 31.23 -7.30 14.25
C GLY A 129 31.28 -5.98 13.47
N GLY A 130 30.68 -5.93 12.29
CA GLY A 130 30.58 -4.72 11.48
C GLY A 130 29.70 -3.66 12.15
N SER A 131 30.12 -2.41 12.02
CA SER A 131 29.31 -1.24 12.41
C SER A 131 28.10 -1.15 11.48
N GLY A 132 26.92 -1.41 12.02
CA GLY A 132 25.64 -1.16 11.37
C GLY A 132 25.04 0.16 11.80
N ILE A 133 23.86 0.46 11.27
CA ILE A 133 23.05 1.62 11.62
C ILE A 133 21.68 1.13 12.07
N GLN A 134 21.17 1.69 13.16
CA GLN A 134 19.74 1.61 13.51
C GLN A 134 19.06 2.91 13.14
N THR A 135 17.88 2.82 12.56
CA THR A 135 17.05 3.97 12.18
C THR A 135 15.77 3.96 13.00
N ARG A 136 15.32 5.13 13.43
CA ARG A 136 13.97 5.35 13.98
C ARG A 136 13.29 6.49 13.24
N TYR A 137 11.97 6.53 13.31
CA TYR A 137 11.13 7.50 12.63
C TYR A 137 10.18 8.20 13.61
N ARG A 138 9.68 9.36 13.21
CA ARG A 138 8.62 10.11 13.89
C ARG A 138 7.70 10.72 12.84
N THR A 139 6.46 11.01 13.20
CA THR A 139 5.44 11.57 12.31
C THR A 139 5.16 13.02 12.64
N CYS A 140 4.82 13.83 11.63
CA CYS A 140 4.38 15.20 11.83
C CYS A 140 2.85 15.17 12.02
N GLU A 141 2.38 15.69 13.14
CA GLU A 141 0.98 15.62 13.57
C GLU A 141 0.39 17.03 13.69
N GLY A 142 -0.82 17.24 13.19
CA GLY A 142 -1.57 18.48 13.36
C GLY A 142 -3.07 18.23 13.41
N ASN A 143 -3.77 18.87 14.35
CA ASN A 143 -5.21 18.69 14.59
C ASN A 143 -5.64 17.21 14.69
N GLY A 144 -4.85 16.37 15.37
CA GLY A 144 -5.14 14.95 15.58
C GLY A 144 -4.93 14.05 14.35
N ASN A 145 -4.38 14.58 13.26
CA ASN A 145 -4.10 13.83 12.04
C ASN A 145 -2.62 13.88 11.67
N THR A 146 -2.15 12.85 10.99
CA THR A 146 -0.81 12.81 10.40
C THR A 146 -0.77 13.67 9.15
N VAL A 147 0.19 14.59 9.09
CA VAL A 147 0.40 15.49 7.95
C VAL A 147 1.76 15.24 7.29
N ALA A 148 1.99 15.87 6.14
CA ALA A 148 3.27 15.78 5.44
C ALA A 148 4.42 16.28 6.34
N SER A 149 5.54 15.54 6.34
CA SER A 149 6.72 15.82 7.19
C SER A 149 7.37 17.18 6.92
N VAL A 150 7.19 17.74 5.72
CA VAL A 150 7.65 19.10 5.33
C VAL A 150 7.02 20.22 6.19
N ASN A 151 5.87 19.95 6.80
CA ASN A 151 5.16 20.92 7.64
C ASN A 151 5.74 21.03 9.06
N CYS A 152 6.70 20.18 9.43
CA CYS A 152 7.40 20.23 10.70
C CYS A 152 8.90 20.52 10.49
N ALA A 153 9.48 21.37 11.33
CA ALA A 153 10.90 21.71 11.25
C ALA A 153 11.79 20.57 11.80
N GLY A 154 12.79 20.14 11.02
CA GLY A 154 13.76 19.11 11.39
C GLY A 154 13.56 17.78 10.66
N GLN A 155 14.40 16.77 10.96
CA GLN A 155 14.35 15.47 10.28
C GLN A 155 13.25 14.56 10.86
N HIS A 156 12.56 13.81 10.01
CA HIS A 156 11.55 12.81 10.41
C HIS A 156 12.16 11.44 10.75
N TYR A 157 13.49 11.29 10.61
CA TYR A 157 14.22 10.08 10.94
C TYR A 157 15.49 10.43 11.74
N SER A 158 16.00 9.44 12.46
CA SER A 158 17.25 9.55 13.22
C SER A 158 18.00 8.22 13.17
N THR A 159 19.30 8.28 12.94
CA THR A 159 20.18 7.12 12.85
C THR A 159 21.16 7.07 14.01
N ARG A 160 21.58 5.86 14.41
CA ARG A 160 22.66 5.65 15.37
C ARG A 160 23.52 4.44 14.99
N PRO A 161 24.82 4.41 15.33
CA PRO A 161 25.64 3.22 15.14
C PRO A 161 25.17 2.07 16.04
N CYS A 162 25.33 0.85 15.54
CA CYS A 162 25.08 -0.39 16.28
C CYS A 162 26.12 -1.46 15.92
N SER A 163 26.36 -2.39 16.85
CA SER A 163 27.24 -3.55 16.62
C SER A 163 26.40 -4.81 16.57
N ALA A 164 26.59 -5.62 15.53
CA ALA A 164 25.87 -6.88 15.37
C ALA A 164 26.30 -7.89 16.45
N SER A 165 25.38 -8.25 17.33
CA SER A 165 25.49 -9.35 18.29
C SER A 165 24.46 -10.40 17.88
N ASN A 166 24.92 -11.62 17.59
CA ASN A 166 24.18 -12.83 17.15
C ASN A 166 24.57 -13.31 15.74
N CYS A 167 25.80 -13.82 15.64
CA CYS A 167 26.28 -14.46 14.42
C CYS A 167 25.92 -15.95 14.44
N VAL A 168 25.46 -16.45 13.28
CA VAL A 168 25.47 -17.89 13.01
C VAL A 168 26.91 -18.30 12.72
N ARG A 169 27.55 -19.02 13.65
CA ARG A 169 28.91 -19.55 13.47
C ARG A 169 28.85 -20.94 12.84
N VAL A 170 29.85 -21.28 12.05
CA VAL A 170 30.06 -22.65 11.56
C VAL A 170 31.23 -23.28 12.29
N THR A 171 31.18 -24.58 12.55
CA THR A 171 32.33 -25.33 13.04
C THR A 171 33.36 -25.50 11.93
N GLU A 172 34.55 -25.96 12.29
CA GLU A 172 35.47 -26.54 11.31
C GLU A 172 34.81 -27.70 10.55
N TRP A 173 35.36 -27.98 9.37
CA TRP A 173 34.93 -29.12 8.59
C TRP A 173 35.29 -30.42 9.28
N GLY A 174 34.33 -31.34 9.37
CA GLY A 174 34.62 -32.71 9.75
C GLY A 174 35.51 -33.42 8.71
N SER A 175 35.94 -34.62 9.06
CA SER A 175 36.72 -35.48 8.16
C SER A 175 35.94 -35.80 6.88
N TRP A 176 36.67 -35.98 5.78
CA TRP A 176 36.10 -36.50 4.55
C TRP A 176 35.55 -37.92 4.75
N SER A 177 34.39 -38.19 4.18
CA SER A 177 33.90 -39.55 4.01
C SER A 177 34.89 -40.37 3.17
N GLN A 178 34.80 -41.68 3.29
CA GLN A 178 35.41 -42.56 2.30
C GLN A 178 34.82 -42.27 0.91
N CYS A 179 35.61 -42.57 -0.13
CA CYS A 179 35.19 -42.35 -1.51
C CYS A 179 33.99 -43.23 -1.86
N SER A 180 33.04 -42.72 -2.64
CA SER A 180 31.85 -43.49 -3.07
C SER A 180 32.17 -44.72 -3.91
N VAL A 181 33.39 -44.83 -4.45
CA VAL A 181 33.91 -45.97 -5.20
C VAL A 181 35.40 -46.17 -4.93
N THR A 182 35.88 -47.39 -5.15
CA THR A 182 37.31 -47.74 -5.04
C THR A 182 38.12 -47.45 -6.31
N CYS A 183 37.45 -47.26 -7.46
CA CYS A 183 38.06 -46.95 -8.75
C CYS A 183 37.06 -46.24 -9.67
N GLY A 184 37.54 -45.58 -10.73
CA GLY A 184 36.70 -44.99 -11.78
C GLY A 184 36.16 -43.58 -11.48
N GLY A 185 36.70 -42.88 -10.49
CA GLY A 185 36.33 -41.50 -10.17
C GLY A 185 35.03 -41.38 -9.38
N GLY A 186 35.13 -41.40 -8.05
CA GLY A 186 34.03 -41.22 -7.11
C GLY A 186 33.89 -39.82 -6.54
N THR A 187 32.92 -39.67 -5.64
CA THR A 187 32.73 -38.47 -4.83
C THR A 187 32.88 -38.81 -3.35
N ARG A 188 33.53 -37.93 -2.59
CA ARG A 188 33.51 -37.96 -1.13
C ARG A 188 32.90 -36.68 -0.59
N SER A 189 32.33 -36.75 0.60
CA SER A 189 31.64 -35.60 1.21
C SER A 189 32.12 -35.37 2.64
N ARG A 190 32.08 -34.12 3.10
CA ARG A 190 32.29 -33.77 4.51
C ARG A 190 31.23 -32.79 4.96
N ARG A 191 30.95 -32.78 6.26
CA ARG A 191 29.92 -31.93 6.86
C ARG A 191 30.52 -31.08 7.99
N ARG A 192 29.90 -29.94 8.22
CA ARG A 192 30.14 -29.08 9.39
C ARG A 192 28.81 -28.64 9.97
N GLN A 193 28.81 -28.26 11.24
CA GLN A 193 27.62 -27.80 11.95
C GLN A 193 27.59 -26.28 12.00
N CYS A 194 26.40 -25.72 12.17
CA CYS A 194 26.22 -24.30 12.38
C CYS A 194 25.40 -24.04 13.63
N PHE A 195 25.77 -22.99 14.35
CA PHE A 195 25.23 -22.65 15.65
C PHE A 195 24.76 -21.20 15.66
N ARG A 196 23.60 -20.94 16.25
CA ARG A 196 23.09 -19.62 16.64
C ARG A 196 22.94 -19.64 18.15
N ASP A 197 23.58 -18.71 18.86
CA ASP A 197 23.50 -18.60 20.32
C ASP A 197 23.82 -19.92 21.05
N ASN A 198 24.83 -20.64 20.57
CA ASN A 198 25.24 -21.97 21.04
C ASN A 198 24.24 -23.11 20.79
N VAL A 199 23.14 -22.87 20.07
CA VAL A 199 22.18 -23.90 19.64
C VAL A 199 22.44 -24.29 18.18
N GLN A 200 22.52 -25.59 17.89
CA GLN A 200 22.69 -26.09 16.53
C GLN A 200 21.45 -25.81 15.69
N VAL A 201 21.63 -25.27 14.48
CA VAL A 201 20.55 -24.91 13.56
C VAL A 201 20.60 -25.83 12.33
N PHE A 202 19.44 -26.30 11.86
CA PHE A 202 19.31 -27.09 10.63
C PHE A 202 18.65 -26.25 9.52
N GLY A 203 19.20 -26.26 8.30
CA GLY A 203 18.63 -25.62 7.11
C GLY A 203 18.81 -24.10 6.99
N ASN A 204 18.83 -23.35 8.09
CA ASN A 204 18.92 -21.87 8.09
C ASN A 204 20.34 -21.33 8.28
N CYS A 205 21.30 -21.90 7.54
CA CYS A 205 22.70 -21.51 7.64
C CYS A 205 23.17 -20.77 6.39
N PRO A 206 23.72 -19.54 6.53
CA PRO A 206 24.08 -18.69 5.40
C PRO A 206 25.28 -19.26 4.61
N GLN A 207 26.04 -20.17 5.22
CA GLN A 207 27.16 -20.84 4.57
C GLN A 207 26.87 -22.33 4.36
N ALA A 208 27.46 -22.90 3.30
CA ALA A 208 27.30 -24.32 2.98
C ALA A 208 27.76 -25.22 4.15
N VAL A 209 26.90 -26.15 4.57
CA VAL A 209 27.14 -27.11 5.65
C VAL A 209 27.60 -28.48 5.17
N THR A 210 27.50 -28.73 3.85
CA THR A 210 27.96 -29.95 3.19
C THR A 210 28.86 -29.57 2.01
N GLN A 211 29.98 -30.27 1.87
CA GLN A 211 30.89 -30.12 0.73
C GLN A 211 31.11 -31.48 0.08
N ASN A 212 30.99 -31.53 -1.24
CA ASN A 212 31.29 -32.69 -2.06
C ASN A 212 32.59 -32.45 -2.85
N GLN A 213 33.44 -33.47 -2.93
CA GLN A 213 34.64 -33.47 -3.74
C GLN A 213 34.58 -34.62 -4.76
N PRO A 214 34.47 -34.31 -6.06
CA PRO A 214 34.55 -35.31 -7.12
C PRO A 214 36.01 -35.71 -7.39
N GLY A 215 36.20 -36.83 -8.08
CA GLY A 215 37.51 -37.30 -8.53
C GLY A 215 38.36 -38.02 -7.46
N CYS A 216 37.74 -38.50 -6.38
CA CYS A 216 38.42 -39.44 -5.49
C CYS A 216 38.53 -40.81 -6.17
N SER A 217 39.59 -41.58 -5.90
CA SER A 217 39.83 -42.89 -6.54
C SER A 217 39.92 -42.80 -8.09
N SER A 218 40.93 -42.07 -8.58
CA SER A 218 41.15 -41.77 -10.01
C SER A 218 41.68 -42.93 -10.85
N SER A 219 42.06 -44.05 -10.24
CA SER A 219 42.48 -45.25 -10.95
C SER A 219 41.31 -45.80 -11.79
N SER A 220 41.54 -46.02 -13.09
CA SER A 220 40.52 -46.60 -13.97
C SER A 220 40.21 -48.05 -13.54
N CYS A 221 38.92 -48.38 -13.47
CA CYS A 221 38.51 -49.77 -13.30
C CYS A 221 38.68 -50.48 -14.65
N GLN A 222 39.51 -51.52 -14.72
CA GLN A 222 39.54 -52.42 -15.88
C GLN A 222 38.41 -53.45 -15.74
N GLN A 223 37.89 -53.97 -16.86
CA GLN A 223 36.75 -54.93 -16.88
C GLN A 223 37.03 -56.26 -16.13
N SER A 224 38.28 -56.52 -15.76
CA SER A 224 38.75 -57.71 -15.03
C SER A 224 39.32 -57.41 -13.65
N ASP A 225 39.04 -56.23 -13.07
CA ASP A 225 39.56 -55.85 -11.76
C ASP A 225 39.01 -56.78 -10.65
N PRO A 226 39.87 -57.55 -9.94
CA PRO A 226 39.44 -58.53 -8.94
C PRO A 226 38.81 -57.89 -7.69
N ARG A 227 38.86 -56.56 -7.57
CA ARG A 227 38.27 -55.82 -6.46
C ARG A 227 36.78 -55.54 -6.64
N ILE A 228 36.21 -55.84 -7.82
CA ILE A 228 34.80 -55.63 -8.13
C ILE A 228 34.19 -56.92 -8.70
N ALA A 229 33.00 -57.28 -8.23
CA ALA A 229 32.30 -58.48 -8.65
C ALA A 229 30.80 -58.22 -8.78
N TRP A 230 30.10 -59.02 -9.59
CA TRP A 230 28.65 -58.99 -9.59
C TRP A 230 28.11 -59.47 -8.24
N SER A 231 27.26 -58.66 -7.61
CA SER A 231 26.39 -59.14 -6.54
C SER A 231 25.44 -60.23 -7.08
N SER A 232 24.89 -61.02 -6.16
CA SER A 232 23.81 -61.94 -6.48
C SER A 232 22.64 -61.19 -7.11
N TRP A 233 21.99 -61.81 -8.09
CA TRP A 233 20.76 -61.27 -8.66
C TRP A 233 19.71 -61.04 -7.56
N THR A 234 19.00 -59.92 -7.66
CA THR A 234 17.76 -59.73 -6.90
C THR A 234 16.73 -60.79 -7.30
N GLN A 235 15.72 -60.97 -6.45
CA GLN A 235 14.52 -61.69 -6.86
C GLN A 235 13.86 -61.01 -8.06
N TRP A 236 13.11 -61.79 -8.84
CA TRP A 236 12.34 -61.28 -9.96
C TRP A 236 11.25 -60.32 -9.47
N SER A 237 11.07 -59.21 -10.18
CA SER A 237 9.93 -58.32 -9.94
C SER A 237 8.60 -59.02 -10.18
N ALA A 238 7.52 -58.42 -9.68
CA ALA A 238 6.18 -58.75 -10.15
C ALA A 238 6.09 -58.60 -11.69
N CYS A 239 5.18 -59.36 -12.33
CA CYS A 239 4.95 -59.25 -13.76
C CYS A 239 4.37 -57.86 -14.06
N SER A 240 4.82 -57.23 -15.14
CA SER A 240 4.38 -55.88 -15.54
C SER A 240 2.90 -55.79 -15.97
N ALA A 241 2.13 -56.86 -15.84
CA ALA A 241 0.70 -56.91 -16.21
C ALA A 241 -0.18 -56.51 -15.00
N THR A 242 -1.04 -55.51 -15.19
CA THR A 242 -2.12 -55.15 -14.26
C THR A 242 -3.48 -55.48 -14.90
N CYS A 243 -4.45 -55.94 -14.10
CA CYS A 243 -5.75 -56.40 -14.62
C CYS A 243 -6.72 -55.27 -14.98
N GLU A 244 -6.45 -54.03 -14.56
CA GLU A 244 -7.30 -52.87 -14.84
C GLU A 244 -6.89 -52.12 -16.11
N ASP A 245 -5.64 -52.27 -16.56
CA ASP A 245 -5.14 -51.68 -17.80
C ASP A 245 -4.80 -52.78 -18.81
N ARG A 246 -5.57 -52.80 -19.90
CA ARG A 246 -5.48 -53.70 -21.05
C ARG A 246 -4.03 -54.13 -21.34
N VAL A 247 -3.79 -55.43 -21.21
CA VAL A 247 -2.80 -56.28 -21.91
C VAL A 247 -1.68 -55.49 -22.57
N CYS A 248 -0.45 -55.59 -22.05
CA CYS A 248 0.81 -55.10 -22.64
C CYS A 248 0.67 -54.81 -24.16
N GLN A 249 0.29 -53.56 -24.52
CA GLN A 249 -0.33 -53.26 -25.82
C GLN A 249 0.61 -53.43 -27.04
N SER A 250 1.87 -53.75 -26.80
CA SER A 250 2.84 -54.03 -27.86
C SER A 250 4.01 -54.89 -27.36
N GLY A 251 3.74 -56.04 -26.75
CA GLY A 251 4.78 -57.04 -26.47
C GLY A 251 4.50 -58.00 -25.31
N PRO A 252 5.32 -59.03 -25.12
CA PRO A 252 5.21 -59.93 -23.98
C PRO A 252 5.44 -59.16 -22.67
N CYS A 253 4.55 -59.35 -21.69
CA CYS A 253 4.74 -58.80 -20.35
C CYS A 253 6.02 -59.38 -19.75
N ASN A 254 6.76 -58.58 -18.98
CA ASN A 254 8.09 -58.96 -18.53
C ASN A 254 8.25 -58.83 -17.01
N GLN A 255 9.01 -59.75 -16.42
CA GLN A 255 9.62 -59.58 -15.11
C GLN A 255 11.07 -59.18 -15.29
N THR A 256 11.58 -58.33 -14.40
CA THR A 256 12.98 -57.92 -14.40
C THR A 256 13.65 -58.29 -13.09
N LYS A 257 14.92 -58.66 -13.17
CA LYS A 257 15.82 -58.77 -12.01
C LYS A 257 17.07 -57.95 -12.25
N ARG A 258 17.69 -57.48 -11.19
CA ARG A 258 18.87 -56.62 -11.25
C ARG A 258 20.04 -57.23 -10.49
N ARG A 259 21.25 -56.86 -10.87
CA ARG A 259 22.48 -57.10 -10.11
C ARG A 259 23.32 -55.84 -10.17
N TYR A 260 24.11 -55.63 -9.12
CA TYR A 260 24.98 -54.47 -8.98
C TYR A 260 26.43 -54.91 -9.01
N CYS A 261 27.29 -54.17 -9.70
CA CYS A 261 28.72 -54.39 -9.64
C CYS A 261 29.20 -53.84 -8.30
N VAL A 262 29.65 -54.69 -7.39
CA VAL A 262 30.02 -54.32 -6.02
C VAL A 262 31.51 -54.52 -5.79
N GLY A 263 32.14 -53.54 -5.13
CA GLY A 263 33.52 -53.63 -4.69
C GLY A 263 33.69 -54.58 -3.49
N SER A 264 34.93 -54.98 -3.20
CA SER A 264 35.29 -55.72 -1.99
C SER A 264 34.95 -54.97 -0.69
N ASP A 265 34.73 -53.65 -0.78
CA ASP A 265 34.26 -52.77 0.29
C ASP A 265 32.72 -52.61 0.34
N GLY A 266 31.98 -53.35 -0.50
CA GLY A 266 30.51 -53.36 -0.55
C GLY A 266 29.89 -52.19 -1.34
N ARG A 267 30.68 -51.35 -2.02
CA ARG A 267 30.16 -50.18 -2.75
C ARG A 267 29.73 -50.53 -4.17
N ILE A 268 28.71 -49.82 -4.69
CA ILE A 268 28.16 -50.07 -6.03
C ILE A 268 28.89 -49.22 -7.09
N HIS A 269 29.32 -49.88 -8.17
CA HIS A 269 29.97 -49.29 -9.33
C HIS A 269 29.05 -49.36 -10.56
N THR A 270 29.12 -48.34 -11.44
CA THR A 270 28.23 -48.22 -12.61
C THR A 270 28.75 -48.93 -13.87
N ASN A 271 30.08 -49.00 -14.09
CA ASN A 271 30.67 -49.46 -15.36
C ASN A 271 31.82 -50.48 -15.24
N GLY A 272 31.96 -51.15 -14.08
CA GLY A 272 33.13 -51.98 -13.78
C GLY A 272 33.03 -53.45 -14.19
N CYS A 273 31.82 -54.01 -14.26
CA CYS A 273 31.62 -55.44 -14.47
C CYS A 273 31.09 -55.74 -15.88
N PRO A 274 31.63 -56.75 -16.60
CA PRO A 274 31.17 -57.10 -17.94
C PRO A 274 29.78 -57.77 -17.91
N GLY A 275 28.96 -57.41 -18.89
CA GLY A 275 27.60 -57.93 -19.09
C GLY A 275 26.48 -57.07 -18.50
N ASN A 276 25.23 -57.49 -18.70
CA ASN A 276 24.07 -56.68 -18.35
C ASN A 276 23.81 -56.67 -16.84
N SER A 277 23.51 -55.49 -16.28
CA SER A 277 23.07 -55.30 -14.89
C SER A 277 21.58 -55.63 -14.70
N THR A 278 20.82 -55.73 -15.79
CA THR A 278 19.40 -56.03 -15.79
C THR A 278 19.13 -57.22 -16.72
N SER A 279 18.34 -58.17 -16.23
CA SER A 279 17.84 -59.30 -17.01
C SER A 279 16.32 -59.24 -17.02
N SER A 280 15.74 -59.39 -18.22
CA SER A 280 14.30 -59.38 -18.45
C SER A 280 13.87 -60.74 -18.99
N ARG A 281 12.71 -61.22 -18.56
CA ARG A 281 12.07 -62.43 -19.11
C ARG A 281 10.58 -62.22 -19.28
N ALA A 282 10.01 -62.90 -20.28
CA ALA A 282 8.57 -62.93 -20.47
C ALA A 282 7.86 -63.62 -19.29
N CYS A 283 6.71 -63.09 -18.92
CA CYS A 283 5.78 -63.64 -17.93
C CYS A 283 4.36 -63.62 -18.51
N GLN A 284 3.57 -64.62 -18.13
CA GLN A 284 2.13 -64.55 -18.27
C GLN A 284 1.58 -63.86 -17.02
N GLY A 285 0.83 -62.78 -17.22
CA GLY A 285 0.09 -62.14 -16.14
C GLY A 285 -0.97 -63.09 -15.56
N PRO A 286 -1.51 -62.79 -14.38
CA PRO A 286 -2.63 -63.58 -13.84
C PRO A 286 -3.83 -63.55 -14.81
N PRO A 287 -4.61 -64.65 -14.91
CA PRO A 287 -5.82 -64.68 -15.72
C PRO A 287 -6.80 -63.59 -15.26
N CYS A 288 -7.27 -62.76 -16.20
CA CYS A 288 -8.22 -61.70 -15.91
C CYS A 288 -9.60 -62.32 -15.67
N MET A 289 -10.19 -62.08 -14.50
CA MET A 289 -11.52 -62.61 -14.22
C MET A 289 -12.54 -62.04 -15.20
N THR A 290 -13.28 -62.91 -15.88
CA THR A 290 -14.39 -62.55 -16.75
C THR A 290 -15.72 -62.93 -16.11
N TRP A 291 -16.76 -62.16 -16.40
CA TRP A 291 -18.09 -62.47 -15.90
C TRP A 291 -18.69 -63.63 -16.71
N ALA A 292 -19.09 -64.70 -16.01
CA ALA A 292 -19.85 -65.79 -16.61
C ALA A 292 -21.15 -65.29 -17.28
N PRO A 293 -21.74 -66.08 -18.20
CA PRO A 293 -23.08 -65.81 -18.69
C PRO A 293 -24.06 -65.65 -17.52
N TRP A 294 -25.02 -64.73 -17.68
CA TRP A 294 -26.07 -64.54 -16.69
C TRP A 294 -26.86 -65.84 -16.47
N SER A 295 -27.27 -66.07 -15.22
CA SER A 295 -28.20 -67.17 -14.91
C SER A 295 -29.47 -67.08 -15.75
N ASN A 296 -30.15 -68.22 -15.91
CA ASN A 296 -31.45 -68.25 -16.57
C ASN A 296 -32.44 -67.33 -15.85
N TRP A 297 -33.39 -66.82 -16.62
CA TRP A 297 -34.50 -66.04 -16.10
C TRP A 297 -35.44 -66.93 -15.30
N ASP A 298 -35.92 -66.45 -14.15
CA ASP A 298 -36.92 -67.16 -13.36
C ASP A 298 -38.30 -67.15 -14.03
N ALA A 299 -39.21 -67.98 -13.53
CA ALA A 299 -40.59 -68.04 -14.02
C ALA A 299 -41.26 -66.66 -13.94
N CYS A 300 -42.08 -66.34 -14.95
CA CYS A 300 -42.79 -65.07 -15.00
C CYS A 300 -43.76 -64.96 -13.81
N SER A 301 -43.73 -63.82 -13.14
CA SER A 301 -44.56 -63.55 -11.96
C SER A 301 -46.08 -63.65 -12.20
N LYS A 302 -46.53 -63.73 -13.47
CA LYS A 302 -47.93 -63.98 -13.83
C LYS A 302 -48.03 -64.93 -15.02
N THR A 303 -49.09 -65.75 -15.03
CA THR A 303 -49.39 -66.70 -16.11
C THR A 303 -50.26 -66.12 -17.22
N CYS A 304 -50.87 -64.94 -17.03
CA CYS A 304 -51.52 -64.16 -18.09
C CYS A 304 -51.40 -62.64 -17.84
N GLY A 305 -51.39 -61.85 -18.92
CA GLY A 305 -51.11 -60.40 -18.88
C GLY A 305 -49.62 -60.06 -18.84
N ARG A 306 -49.26 -58.79 -18.58
CA ARG A 306 -47.84 -58.38 -18.43
C ARG A 306 -47.31 -58.74 -17.05
N GLY A 307 -46.26 -59.55 -17.02
CA GLY A 307 -45.52 -59.91 -15.81
C GLY A 307 -44.03 -59.59 -15.95
N MET A 308 -43.30 -59.66 -14.84
CA MET A 308 -41.85 -59.41 -14.76
C MET A 308 -41.10 -60.71 -14.46
N GLN A 309 -39.92 -60.85 -15.07
CA GLN A 309 -38.93 -61.88 -14.77
C GLN A 309 -37.65 -61.23 -14.25
N VAL A 310 -36.98 -61.90 -13.32
CA VAL A 310 -35.72 -61.47 -12.73
C VAL A 310 -34.70 -62.59 -12.93
N ARG A 311 -33.42 -62.21 -13.01
CA ARG A 311 -32.30 -63.14 -12.91
C ARG A 311 -31.27 -62.54 -11.96
N VAL A 312 -30.72 -63.37 -11.07
CA VAL A 312 -30.12 -62.88 -9.82
C VAL A 312 -28.60 -62.83 -9.86
N SER A 313 -27.90 -63.66 -10.65
CA SER A 313 -26.44 -63.67 -10.57
C SER A 313 -25.71 -64.09 -11.85
N ARG A 314 -24.53 -63.50 -12.02
CA ARG A 314 -23.43 -64.03 -12.80
C ARG A 314 -22.22 -64.09 -11.87
N LYS A 315 -21.47 -65.18 -11.90
CA LYS A 315 -20.25 -65.32 -11.08
C LYS A 315 -19.07 -64.76 -11.88
N CYS A 316 -18.17 -64.06 -11.22
CA CYS A 316 -16.87 -63.73 -11.81
C CYS A 316 -16.04 -65.03 -11.82
N GLN A 317 -15.57 -65.45 -12.99
CA GLN A 317 -14.76 -66.66 -13.17
C GLN A 317 -13.36 -66.26 -13.66
N PRO A 318 -12.30 -67.02 -13.33
CA PRO A 318 -10.95 -66.78 -13.86
C PRO A 318 -10.87 -66.81 -15.39
#